data_AF-A0A2V2B284-F1
#
_entry.id   AF-A0A2V2B284-F1
#
_cell.length_a   1.000
_cell.length_b   1.000
_cell.length_c   1.000
_cell.angle_alpha   90.00
_cell.angle_beta   90.00
_cell.angle_gamma   90.00
#
_symmetry.space_group_name_H-M   'P 1'
#
loop_
_entity.id
_entity.type
_entity.pdbx_description
1 polymer ?
#
loop_
_entity_poly.entity_id
_entity_poly.type
_entity_poly.pdbx_seq_one_letter_code
_entity_poly.pdbx_strand_id
1 'polypeptide(L)'
;MAAALATGERGSTELAFDLLRSVFPWVRFLPEADVHAFAAELIDTMRATDATGHYASVVQMLIAWQHTAQVHSDPVLLAALTKDHETDYGPTPDPLHKR
;
A
#
# COMPACT_ATOMS: atom_id res chain seq x y z
N MET A 1 8.59 5.55 21.43
CA MET A 1 7.14 5.51 21.11
C MET A 1 6.74 4.29 20.25
N ALA A 2 7.49 3.17 20.26
CA ALA A 2 7.23 2.01 19.39
C ALA A 2 6.65 0.77 20.11
N ALA A 3 6.39 0.85 21.43
CA ALA A 3 6.00 -0.32 22.22
C ALA A 3 4.49 -0.45 22.48
N ALA A 4 3.66 0.53 22.10
CA ALA A 4 2.23 0.53 22.44
C ALA A 4 1.31 -0.21 21.44
N LEU A 5 1.82 -0.62 20.26
CA LEU A 5 0.99 -1.24 19.22
C LEU A 5 0.84 -2.76 19.37
N ALA A 6 1.46 -3.39 20.37
CA ALA A 6 1.58 -4.85 20.45
C ALA A 6 0.59 -5.54 21.42
N THR A 7 -0.19 -4.81 22.21
CA THR A 7 -1.08 -5.43 23.21
C THR A 7 -2.50 -4.95 22.97
N GLY A 8 -3.37 -5.86 22.54
CA GLY A 8 -4.71 -5.55 22.07
C GLY A 8 -5.58 -4.82 23.09
N GLU A 9 -5.80 -3.54 22.84
CA GLU A 9 -7.01 -2.83 23.22
C GLU A 9 -7.67 -2.39 21.92
N ARG A 10 -8.93 -2.79 21.69
CA ARG A 10 -9.67 -2.46 20.45
C ARG A 10 -9.60 -0.95 20.14
N GLY A 11 -9.63 -0.11 21.19
CA GLY A 11 -9.46 1.34 21.09
C GLY A 11 -8.06 1.79 20.65
N SER A 12 -6.99 1.06 20.97
CA SER A 12 -5.62 1.40 20.54
C SER A 12 -5.41 1.19 19.03
N THR A 13 -6.05 0.16 18.46
CA THR A 13 -6.02 -0.08 17.01
C THR A 13 -6.83 0.97 16.24
N GLU A 14 -7.99 1.36 16.79
CA GLU A 14 -8.86 2.39 16.20
C GLU A 14 -8.17 3.76 16.17
N LEU A 15 -7.52 4.15 17.29
CA LEU A 15 -6.70 5.36 17.36
C LEU A 15 -5.50 5.31 16.39
N ALA A 16 -4.91 4.14 16.17
CA ALA A 16 -3.82 3.99 15.20
C ALA A 16 -4.31 4.20 13.75
N PHE A 17 -5.51 3.73 13.41
CA PHE A 17 -6.09 4.00 12.09
C PHE A 17 -6.49 5.45 11.90
N ASP A 18 -7.02 6.10 12.93
CA ASP A 18 -7.30 7.53 12.88
C ASP A 18 -6.02 8.34 12.67
N LEU A 19 -4.94 7.97 13.34
CA LEU A 19 -3.62 8.57 13.12
C LEU A 19 -3.13 8.34 11.68
N LEU A 20 -3.24 7.12 11.16
CA LEU A 20 -2.84 6.82 9.78
C LEU A 20 -3.64 7.66 8.77
N ARG A 21 -4.96 7.82 8.96
CA ARG A 21 -5.79 8.68 8.10
C ARG A 21 -5.44 10.16 8.26
N SER A 22 -5.01 10.59 9.44
CA SER A 22 -4.56 11.97 9.67
C SER A 22 -3.21 12.27 9.01
N VAL A 23 -2.26 11.33 9.07
CA VAL A 23 -0.92 11.49 8.48
C VAL A 23 -0.94 11.27 6.97
N PHE A 24 -1.76 10.32 6.52
CA PHE A 24 -1.91 9.93 5.13
C PHE A 24 -3.38 10.05 4.69
N PRO A 25 -3.83 11.26 4.28
CA PRO A 25 -5.25 11.51 3.97
C PRO A 25 -5.82 10.59 2.89
N TRP A 26 -5.00 10.07 1.98
CA TRP A 26 -5.42 9.14 0.93
C TRP A 26 -5.86 7.77 1.46
N VAL A 27 -5.49 7.38 2.68
CA VAL A 27 -5.92 6.11 3.32
C VAL A 27 -7.44 6.02 3.47
N ARG A 28 -8.14 7.15 3.46
CA ARG A 28 -9.62 7.18 3.48
C ARG A 28 -10.29 6.50 2.29
N PHE A 29 -9.57 6.31 1.17
CA PHE A 29 -10.09 5.68 -0.04
C PHE A 29 -9.83 4.17 -0.09
N LEU A 30 -9.02 3.64 0.83
CA LEU A 30 -8.75 2.21 0.87
C LEU A 30 -9.91 1.44 1.50
N PRO A 31 -10.25 0.24 0.97
CA PRO A 31 -11.06 -0.75 1.65
C PRO A 31 -10.48 -1.08 3.03
N GLU A 32 -11.33 -1.49 3.98
CA GLU A 32 -10.89 -1.78 5.35
C GLU A 32 -9.76 -2.81 5.41
N ALA A 33 -9.89 -3.92 4.67
CA ALA A 33 -8.85 -4.95 4.58
C ALA A 33 -7.50 -4.39 4.10
N ASP A 34 -7.52 -3.44 3.17
CA ASP A 34 -6.32 -2.82 2.61
C ASP A 34 -5.68 -1.82 3.58
N VAL A 35 -6.48 -1.16 4.44
CA VAL A 35 -5.93 -0.35 5.54
C VAL A 35 -5.16 -1.22 6.54
N HIS A 36 -5.68 -2.41 6.84
CA HIS A 36 -4.98 -3.38 7.70
C HIS A 36 -3.68 -3.88 7.05
N ALA A 37 -3.73 -4.23 5.76
CA ALA A 37 -2.56 -4.68 5.00
C ALA A 37 -1.48 -3.59 4.93
N PHE A 38 -1.87 -2.35 4.62
CA PHE A 38 -0.96 -1.20 4.62
C PHE A 38 -0.30 -0.99 5.99
N ALA A 39 -1.06 -1.04 7.08
CA ALA A 39 -0.51 -0.85 8.42
C ALA A 39 0.52 -1.93 8.79
N ALA A 40 0.25 -3.19 8.44
CA ALA A 40 1.17 -4.29 8.66
C ALA A 40 2.46 -4.11 7.83
N GLU A 41 2.34 -3.84 6.53
CA GLU A 41 3.49 -3.66 5.63
C GLU A 41 4.35 -2.45 6.03
N LEU A 42 3.72 -1.35 6.47
CA LEU A 42 4.41 -0.16 6.97
C LEU A 42 5.29 -0.49 8.17
N ILE A 43 4.74 -1.21 9.15
CA ILE A 43 5.47 -1.62 10.36
C ILE A 43 6.63 -2.55 9.99
N ASP A 44 6.39 -3.54 9.14
CA ASP A 44 7.40 -4.53 8.76
C ASP A 44 8.53 -3.89 7.94
N THR A 45 8.19 -3.02 6.98
CA THR A 45 9.16 -2.32 6.14
C THR A 45 10.00 -1.36 6.98
N MET A 46 9.39 -0.61 7.92
CA MET A 46 10.14 0.25 8.83
C MET A 46 11.15 -0.56 9.67
N ARG A 47 10.74 -1.70 10.25
CA ARG A 47 11.67 -2.56 11.01
C ARG A 47 12.81 -3.11 10.16
N ALA A 48 12.52 -3.52 8.92
CA ALA A 48 13.54 -4.03 8.00
C ALA A 48 14.54 -2.94 7.59
N THR A 49 14.06 -1.71 7.37
CA THR A 49 14.93 -0.59 6.98
C THR A 49 15.73 -0.01 8.15
N ASP A 50 15.23 -0.07 9.38
CA ASP A 50 15.95 0.37 10.58
C ASP A 50 17.27 -0.42 10.76
N ALA A 51 17.25 -1.72 10.44
CA ALA A 51 18.44 -2.57 10.47
C ALA A 51 19.53 -2.16 9.44
N THR A 52 19.16 -1.43 8.39
CA THR A 52 20.07 -1.07 7.29
C THR A 52 20.31 0.43 7.15
N GLY A 53 19.54 1.27 7.85
CA GLY A 53 19.53 2.73 7.75
C GLY A 53 19.01 3.28 6.42
N HIS A 54 18.49 2.44 5.52
CA HIS A 54 18.06 2.82 4.18
C HIS A 54 16.54 2.77 4.02
N TYR A 55 15.89 3.93 4.06
CA TYR A 55 14.42 4.06 4.04
C TYR A 55 13.80 4.14 2.65
N ALA A 56 14.57 3.90 1.58
CA ALA A 56 14.07 3.98 0.21
C ALA A 56 12.86 3.05 -0.03
N SER A 57 12.88 1.85 0.56
CA SER A 57 11.78 0.89 0.49
C SER A 57 10.50 1.40 1.15
N VAL A 58 10.59 2.15 2.26
CA VAL A 58 9.43 2.76 2.92
C VAL A 58 8.79 3.81 2.00
N VAL A 59 9.60 4.64 1.36
CA VAL A 59 9.10 5.67 0.42
C VAL A 59 8.40 5.02 -0.78
N GLN A 60 8.99 3.98 -1.37
CA GLN A 60 8.39 3.28 -2.50
C GLN A 60 7.07 2.59 -2.12
N MET A 61 7.02 1.94 -0.97
CA MET A 61 5.79 1.35 -0.43
C MET A 61 4.69 2.41 -0.23
N LEU A 62 5.01 3.58 0.34
CA LEU A 62 4.03 4.66 0.52
C LEU A 62 3.47 5.15 -0.82
N ILE A 63 4.31 5.28 -1.85
CA ILE A 63 3.87 5.65 -3.20
C ILE A 63 2.95 4.57 -3.79
N ALA A 64 3.31 3.29 -3.64
CA ALA A 64 2.50 2.18 -4.14
C ALA A 64 1.10 2.18 -3.51
N TRP A 65 1.01 2.29 -2.18
CA TRP A 65 -0.27 2.35 -1.47
C TRP A 65 -1.09 3.60 -1.81
N GLN A 66 -0.43 4.74 -2.06
CA GLN A 66 -1.11 5.93 -2.55
C GLN A 66 -1.75 5.69 -3.93
N HIS A 67 -1.07 4.97 -4.85
CA HIS A 67 -1.66 4.60 -6.13
C HIS A 67 -2.83 3.62 -5.97
N THR A 68 -2.75 2.65 -5.07
CA THR A 68 -3.89 1.78 -4.73
C THR A 68 -5.09 2.60 -4.26
N ALA A 69 -4.87 3.57 -3.37
CA ALA A 69 -5.93 4.48 -2.91
C ALA A 69 -6.51 5.34 -4.05
N GLN A 70 -5.69 5.78 -5.00
CA GLN A 70 -6.17 6.49 -6.20
C GLN A 70 -7.09 5.61 -7.04
N VAL A 71 -6.72 4.34 -7.25
CA VAL A 71 -7.57 3.37 -7.97
C VAL A 71 -8.91 3.21 -7.27
N HIS A 72 -8.93 3.02 -5.95
CA HIS A 72 -10.20 2.90 -5.22
C HIS A 72 -11.02 4.19 -5.16
N SER A 73 -10.39 5.36 -5.31
CA SER A 73 -11.09 6.64 -5.35
C SER A 73 -11.84 6.89 -6.67
N ASP A 74 -11.44 6.23 -7.75
CA ASP A 74 -12.03 6.37 -9.08
C ASP A 74 -12.70 5.06 -9.51
N PRO A 75 -14.05 4.97 -9.47
CA PRO A 75 -14.77 3.74 -9.82
C PRO A 75 -14.62 3.36 -11.30
N VAL A 76 -14.35 4.31 -12.20
CA VAL A 76 -14.12 4.03 -13.62
C VAL A 76 -12.75 3.37 -13.79
N LEU A 77 -11.72 3.90 -13.12
CA LEU A 77 -10.38 3.32 -13.12
C LEU A 77 -10.38 1.94 -12.45
N LEU A 78 -11.04 1.79 -11.31
CA LEU A 78 -11.18 0.50 -10.62
C LEU A 78 -11.81 -0.54 -11.53
N ALA A 79 -12.93 -0.21 -12.19
CA ALA A 79 -13.58 -1.11 -13.13
C ALA A 79 -12.68 -1.45 -14.33
N ALA A 80 -11.95 -0.48 -14.86
CA ALA A 80 -11.04 -0.70 -15.98
C ALA A 80 -9.86 -1.62 -15.64
N LEU A 81 -9.34 -1.54 -14.41
CA LEU A 81 -8.21 -2.35 -13.94
C LEU A 81 -8.62 -3.75 -13.45
N THR A 82 -9.83 -3.90 -12.91
CA THR A 82 -10.30 -5.17 -12.31
C THR A 82 -11.16 -6.02 -13.24
N LYS A 83 -11.55 -5.49 -14.41
CA LYS A 83 -12.25 -6.30 -15.42
C LYS A 83 -11.38 -7.48 -15.85
N ASP A 84 -12.05 -8.53 -16.30
CA ASP A 84 -11.35 -9.66 -16.90
C ASP A 84 -10.66 -9.23 -18.21
N HIS A 85 -9.42 -9.67 -18.37
CA HIS A 85 -8.62 -9.44 -19.56
C HIS A 85 -8.39 -10.81 -20.20
N GLU A 86 -9.40 -11.24 -20.97
CA GLU A 86 -9.51 -12.56 -21.63
C GLU A 86 -8.37 -12.90 -22.61
N THR A 87 -7.42 -11.99 -22.84
CA THR A 87 -6.37 -12.15 -23.86
C THR A 87 -5.00 -11.81 -23.27
N ASP A 88 -4.03 -12.70 -23.45
CA ASP A 88 -2.62 -12.56 -23.04
C ASP A 88 -1.83 -11.48 -23.84
N TYR A 89 -2.54 -10.67 -24.65
CA TYR A 89 -2.02 -9.61 -25.53
C TYR A 89 -0.79 -9.93 -26.40
N GLY A 90 -0.40 -11.21 -26.49
CA GLY A 90 0.75 -11.70 -27.25
C GLY A 90 2.08 -11.55 -26.50
N PRO A 91 3.15 -12.16 -27.03
CA PRO A 91 4.46 -12.17 -26.38
C PRO A 91 5.07 -10.76 -26.30
N THR A 92 5.63 -10.42 -25.14
CA THR A 92 6.37 -9.17 -24.96
C THR A 92 7.70 -9.23 -25.75
N PRO A 93 8.00 -8.24 -26.61
CA PRO A 93 9.26 -8.21 -27.35
C PRO A 93 10.48 -8.20 -26.41
N ASP A 94 11.54 -8.93 -26.79
CA ASP A 94 12.79 -8.91 -26.02
C ASP A 94 13.39 -7.49 -26.04
N PRO A 95 13.56 -6.85 -24.86
CA PRO A 95 14.09 -5.49 -24.77
C PRO A 95 15.54 -5.37 -25.27
N LEU A 96 16.27 -6.48 -25.39
CA LEU A 96 17.65 -6.52 -25.89
C LEU A 96 17.74 -6.82 -27.39
N HIS A 97 16.62 -7.11 -28.06
CA HIS A 97 16.61 -7.33 -29.51
C HIS A 97 16.71 -6.00 -30.26
N LYS A 98 17.93 -5.47 -30.38
CA LYS A 98 18.22 -4.33 -31.27
C LYS A 98 18.06 -4.77 -32.73
N ARG A 99 17.20 -4.07 -33.46
CA ARG A 99 17.13 -4.13 -34.93
C ARG A 99 18.38 -3.57 -35.57
#